data_AF-A0AAD9K7N7-F1
#
_entry.id   AF-A0AAD9K7N7-F1
#
_cell.length_a   1.000
_cell.length_b   1.000
_cell.length_c   1.000
_cell.angle_alpha   90.00
_cell.angle_beta   90.00
_cell.angle_gamma   90.00
#
_symmetry.space_group_name_H-M   'P 1'
#
loop_
_entity.id
_entity.type
_entity.pdbx_description
1 polymer ?
#
loop_
_entity_poly.entity_id
_entity_poly.type
_entity_poly.pdbx_seq_one_letter_code
_entity_poly.pdbx_strand_id
1 'polypeptide(L)'
;MLQKQKTTLTRLFSPFKKLTPSMQVGKLRHIRKLIQERKFQESILESVELIGLALEGLSYYHNYDKLFLGISICLGFIGWIIYIFTVLIHQHTNIIQRHSQLEKLRQSFWTSEKGLRMVFGMFGISVMALLYAQSLPLNYYFYCLTPVILWHKVAQRHQILKDVYYYVVDSGYTRTAIILALTGLAGLELIVWSFSYRELLSVGLVAMAAWSFIAEQTEKLIKRGWVISLLSLAVFPLLPVVGREPNYYLVYFGGVLALCCALYVCLREETAIFSSSTYKRQKTRMLAAFQLLLVLLSVMILYNTQSNISEQRGLPLLNQILSWFILILSFIVPLFSSTVLYQRLFSIALSFIPLYILLSTAHEVMFFLNLCFVMFFWLRMENTVREKKIAKVEYLDFRVSQRLGEVPRKLLLSDLRCAYFFIFFLFTAFFGTGNIASINSFDPSSVLCFLTVFNPFVMGALMMWKILVPFMLVTCMFNAVHLCVNVPTQSLFLLVLLMSDVMALNFFFLVRDYGSWLEIGTSISHYVIVMAAIIFLNVLLTVSRVFTNFQIRLSRSRDTGKEQ
;
A
#
# COMPACT_ATOMS: atom_id res chain seq x y z
N MET A 1 12.35 -17.44 -34.48
CA MET A 1 11.38 -17.98 -35.48
C MET A 1 11.13 -19.48 -35.32
N LEU A 2 12.08 -20.37 -35.63
CA LEU A 2 11.86 -21.83 -35.65
C LEU A 2 11.31 -22.39 -34.33
N GLN A 3 11.79 -21.90 -33.19
CA GLN A 3 11.26 -22.28 -31.88
C GLN A 3 9.77 -21.94 -31.74
N LYS A 4 9.36 -20.72 -32.11
CA LYS A 4 7.96 -20.28 -32.06
C LYS A 4 7.09 -21.05 -33.05
N GLN A 5 7.59 -21.28 -34.26
CA GLN A 5 6.89 -22.07 -35.28
C GLN A 5 6.62 -23.51 -34.83
N LYS A 6 7.51 -24.11 -34.03
CA LYS A 6 7.32 -25.46 -33.46
C LYS A 6 6.29 -25.50 -32.34
N THR A 7 6.16 -24.43 -31.56
CA THR A 7 5.25 -24.37 -30.41
C THR A 7 3.87 -23.84 -30.77
N THR A 8 3.74 -23.00 -31.80
CA THR A 8 2.44 -22.48 -32.24
C THR A 8 1.79 -23.37 -33.28
N LEU A 9 0.47 -23.59 -33.18
CA LEU A 9 -0.29 -24.24 -34.25
C LEU A 9 -0.10 -23.49 -35.57
N THR A 10 0.07 -24.21 -36.68
CA THR A 10 0.43 -23.66 -38.00
C THR A 10 -0.53 -22.57 -38.50
N ARG A 11 -1.82 -22.63 -38.11
CA ARG A 11 -2.83 -21.63 -38.46
C ARG A 11 -2.76 -20.34 -37.64
N LEU A 12 -2.17 -20.39 -36.44
CA LEU A 12 -2.05 -19.26 -35.52
C LEU A 12 -0.66 -18.60 -35.59
N PHE A 13 0.29 -19.20 -36.32
CA PHE A 13 1.61 -18.64 -36.53
C PHE A 13 1.58 -17.55 -37.59
N SER A 14 2.03 -16.35 -37.21
CA SER A 14 2.22 -15.22 -38.11
C SER A 14 3.73 -14.92 -38.22
N PRO A 15 4.34 -15.06 -39.43
CA PRO A 15 5.74 -14.73 -39.61
C PRO A 15 5.94 -13.22 -39.71
N PHE A 16 7.14 -12.76 -39.36
CA PHE A 16 7.54 -11.36 -39.55
C PHE A 16 7.57 -11.00 -41.04
N LYS A 17 6.56 -10.22 -41.48
CA LYS A 17 6.30 -9.95 -42.91
C LYS A 17 7.45 -9.22 -43.62
N LYS A 18 8.19 -8.35 -42.92
CA LYS A 18 9.27 -7.56 -43.53
C LYS A 18 10.53 -8.38 -43.85
N LEU A 19 10.71 -9.54 -43.21
CA LEU A 19 11.86 -10.42 -43.47
C LEU A 19 11.39 -11.88 -43.45
N THR A 20 10.76 -12.29 -44.55
CA THR A 20 10.41 -13.71 -44.75
C THR A 20 11.68 -14.53 -45.07
N PRO A 21 11.68 -15.85 -44.84
CA PRO A 21 12.85 -16.70 -45.11
C PRO A 21 13.33 -16.60 -46.57
N SER A 22 12.41 -16.48 -47.53
CA SER A 22 12.75 -16.30 -48.95
C SER A 22 13.43 -14.94 -49.21
N MET A 23 12.92 -13.86 -48.60
CA MET A 23 13.53 -12.53 -48.71
C MET A 23 14.90 -12.46 -48.02
N GLN A 24 15.07 -13.14 -46.89
CA GLN A 24 16.37 -13.23 -46.21
C GLN A 24 17.42 -13.91 -47.10
N VAL A 25 17.06 -15.04 -47.72
CA VAL A 25 17.93 -15.73 -48.67
C VAL A 25 18.20 -14.87 -49.91
N GLY A 26 17.20 -14.14 -50.39
CA GLY A 26 17.32 -13.19 -51.50
C GLY A 26 18.31 -12.06 -51.22
N LYS A 27 18.14 -11.34 -50.10
CA LYS A 27 19.07 -10.27 -49.68
C LYS A 27 20.49 -10.78 -49.44
N LEU A 28 20.65 -11.95 -48.79
CA LEU A 28 21.99 -12.55 -48.61
C LEU A 28 22.67 -12.91 -49.94
N ARG A 29 21.91 -13.41 -50.91
CA ARG A 29 22.42 -13.70 -52.26
C ARG A 29 22.84 -12.41 -52.98
N HIS A 30 22.05 -11.35 -52.85
CA HIS A 30 22.34 -10.05 -53.44
C HIS A 30 23.60 -9.42 -52.84
N ILE A 31 23.73 -9.41 -51.51
CA ILE A 31 24.93 -8.95 -50.80
C ILE A 31 26.17 -9.72 -51.27
N ARG A 32 26.10 -11.06 -51.37
CA ARG A 32 27.23 -11.88 -51.87
C ARG A 32 27.61 -11.52 -53.32
N LYS A 33 26.63 -11.21 -54.17
CA LYS A 33 26.87 -10.76 -55.55
C LYS A 33 27.57 -9.39 -55.58
N LEU A 34 27.12 -8.43 -54.77
CA LEU A 34 27.76 -7.11 -54.66
C LEU A 34 29.22 -7.20 -54.18
N ILE A 35 29.52 -8.13 -53.26
CA ILE A 35 30.88 -8.42 -52.81
C ILE A 35 31.74 -8.97 -53.96
N GLN A 36 31.20 -9.91 -54.75
CA GLN A 36 31.89 -10.48 -55.92
C GLN A 36 32.16 -9.42 -57.00
N GLU A 37 31.23 -8.48 -57.19
CA GLU A 37 31.36 -7.34 -58.11
C GLU A 37 32.25 -6.20 -57.59
N ARG A 38 32.86 -6.34 -56.39
CA ARG A 38 33.69 -5.32 -55.70
C ARG A 38 32.96 -4.00 -55.38
N LYS A 39 31.63 -4.00 -55.33
CA LYS A 39 30.80 -2.85 -54.93
C LYS A 39 30.63 -2.81 -53.42
N PHE A 40 31.70 -2.51 -52.71
CA PHE A 40 31.73 -2.61 -51.24
C PHE A 40 30.79 -1.63 -50.53
N GLN A 41 30.64 -0.40 -51.02
CA GLN A 41 29.76 0.60 -50.39
C GLN A 41 28.28 0.17 -50.42
N GLU A 42 27.79 -0.30 -51.56
CA GLU A 42 26.42 -0.83 -51.71
C GLU A 42 26.21 -2.08 -50.85
N SER A 43 27.20 -2.99 -50.82
CA SER A 43 27.17 -4.17 -49.96
C SER A 43 27.08 -3.82 -48.47
N ILE A 44 27.77 -2.78 -48.02
CA ILE A 44 27.72 -2.32 -46.63
C ILE A 44 26.33 -1.77 -46.30
N LEU A 45 25.77 -0.93 -47.17
CA LEU A 45 24.43 -0.34 -46.98
C LEU A 45 23.35 -1.42 -46.88
N GLU A 46 23.33 -2.39 -47.80
CA GLU A 46 22.36 -3.50 -47.73
C GLU A 46 22.59 -4.41 -46.52
N SER A 47 23.84 -4.59 -46.08
CA SER A 47 24.13 -5.37 -44.87
C SER A 47 23.60 -4.67 -43.62
N VAL A 48 23.74 -3.35 -43.52
CA VAL A 48 23.20 -2.55 -42.41
C VAL A 48 21.66 -2.60 -42.41
N GLU A 49 21.02 -2.49 -43.58
CA GLU A 49 19.56 -2.63 -43.70
C GLU A 49 19.09 -4.02 -43.24
N LEU A 50 19.79 -5.09 -43.68
CA LEU A 50 19.48 -6.46 -43.28
C LEU A 50 19.65 -6.67 -41.77
N ILE A 51 20.69 -6.09 -41.16
CA ILE A 51 20.89 -6.11 -39.70
C ILE A 51 19.71 -5.44 -38.99
N GLY A 52 19.28 -4.26 -39.45
CA GLY A 52 18.10 -3.57 -38.90
C GLY A 52 16.84 -4.43 -38.96
N LEU A 53 16.53 -5.01 -40.13
CA LEU A 53 15.38 -5.89 -40.31
C LEU A 53 15.47 -7.18 -39.47
N ALA A 54 16.68 -7.72 -39.30
CA ALA A 54 16.90 -8.90 -38.46
C ALA A 54 16.68 -8.60 -36.97
N LEU A 55 17.12 -7.42 -36.49
CA LEU A 55 16.89 -6.97 -35.12
C LEU A 55 15.40 -6.70 -34.86
N GLU A 56 14.69 -6.06 -35.79
CA GLU A 56 13.23 -5.90 -35.70
C GLU A 56 12.51 -7.26 -35.68
N GLY A 57 12.93 -8.19 -36.54
CA GLY A 57 12.38 -9.55 -36.58
C GLY A 57 12.65 -10.34 -35.29
N LEU A 58 13.83 -10.19 -34.70
CA LEU A 58 14.18 -10.79 -33.41
C LEU A 58 13.26 -10.25 -32.30
N SER A 59 13.10 -8.93 -32.23
CA SER A 59 12.20 -8.27 -31.28
C SER A 59 10.75 -8.76 -31.43
N TYR A 60 10.26 -8.86 -32.66
CA TYR A 60 8.92 -9.40 -32.96
C TYR A 60 8.72 -10.81 -32.41
N TYR A 61 9.68 -11.73 -32.63
CA TYR A 61 9.54 -13.11 -32.14
C TYR A 61 9.74 -13.26 -30.63
N HIS A 62 10.54 -12.38 -30.00
CA HIS A 62 10.66 -12.34 -28.54
C HIS A 62 9.35 -11.87 -27.90
N ASN A 63 8.70 -10.86 -28.49
CA ASN A 63 7.45 -10.29 -28.00
C ASN A 63 6.19 -10.95 -28.57
N TYR A 64 6.31 -12.08 -29.26
CA TYR A 64 5.23 -12.73 -29.99
C TYR A 64 4.01 -13.06 -29.10
N ASP A 65 4.27 -13.59 -27.91
CA ASP A 65 3.20 -14.00 -26.98
C ASP A 65 2.75 -12.86 -26.05
N LYS A 66 3.37 -11.67 -26.14
CA LYS A 66 3.14 -10.54 -25.20
C LYS A 66 1.69 -10.10 -25.19
N LEU A 67 1.07 -9.96 -26.37
CA LEU A 67 -0.34 -9.54 -26.48
C LEU A 67 -1.28 -10.63 -25.96
N PHE A 68 -1.06 -11.88 -26.37
CA PHE A 68 -1.89 -13.01 -25.93
C PHE A 68 -1.86 -13.17 -24.40
N LEU A 69 -0.65 -13.21 -23.83
CA LEU A 69 -0.48 -13.34 -22.39
C LEU A 69 -0.99 -12.10 -21.65
N GLY A 70 -0.77 -10.91 -22.21
CA GLY A 70 -1.28 -9.64 -21.70
C GLY A 70 -2.80 -9.65 -21.56
N ILE A 71 -3.54 -10.06 -22.60
CA ILE A 71 -5.01 -10.19 -22.54
C ILE A 71 -5.42 -11.18 -21.45
N SER A 72 -4.75 -12.34 -21.35
CA SER A 72 -5.06 -13.35 -20.33
C SER A 72 -4.88 -12.79 -18.91
N ILE A 73 -3.76 -12.10 -18.65
CA ILE A 73 -3.48 -11.47 -17.36
C ILE A 73 -4.52 -10.38 -17.05
N CYS A 74 -4.87 -9.54 -18.04
CA CYS A 74 -5.89 -8.51 -17.87
C CYS A 74 -7.26 -9.10 -17.54
N LEU A 75 -7.68 -10.16 -18.24
CA LEU A 75 -8.91 -10.88 -17.93
C LEU A 75 -8.87 -11.50 -16.53
N GLY A 76 -7.70 -11.96 -16.07
CA GLY A 76 -7.48 -12.42 -14.71
C GLY A 76 -7.70 -11.31 -13.67
N PHE A 77 -7.03 -10.17 -13.82
CA PHE A 77 -7.18 -9.02 -12.92
C PHE A 77 -8.61 -8.47 -12.91
N ILE A 78 -9.22 -8.28 -14.08
CA ILE A 78 -10.62 -7.81 -14.19
C ILE A 78 -11.57 -8.81 -13.52
N GLY A 79 -11.40 -10.10 -13.78
CA GLY A 79 -12.21 -11.15 -13.14
C GLY A 79 -12.05 -11.16 -11.62
N TRP A 80 -10.83 -10.98 -11.11
CA TRP A 80 -10.52 -10.90 -9.68
C TRP A 80 -11.15 -9.67 -9.01
N ILE A 81 -11.00 -8.49 -9.62
CA ILE A 81 -11.58 -7.23 -9.14
C ILE A 81 -13.11 -7.33 -9.08
N ILE A 82 -13.75 -7.82 -10.15
CA ILE A 82 -15.21 -8.01 -10.17
C ILE A 82 -15.63 -9.04 -9.13
N TYR A 83 -14.87 -10.13 -8.95
CA TYR A 83 -15.17 -11.13 -7.94
C TYR A 83 -15.13 -10.52 -6.52
N ILE A 84 -14.07 -9.80 -6.15
CA ILE A 84 -13.96 -9.10 -4.86
C ILE A 84 -15.12 -8.12 -4.69
N PHE A 85 -15.45 -7.35 -5.73
CA PHE A 85 -16.56 -6.42 -5.70
C PHE A 85 -17.90 -7.12 -5.39
N THR A 86 -18.17 -8.26 -6.03
CA THR A 86 -19.39 -9.05 -5.72
C THR A 86 -19.37 -9.61 -4.29
N VAL A 87 -18.22 -10.04 -3.77
CA VAL A 87 -18.07 -10.49 -2.38
C VAL A 87 -18.36 -9.34 -1.41
N LEU A 88 -17.79 -8.16 -1.67
CA LEU A 88 -17.97 -6.96 -0.86
C LEU A 88 -19.45 -6.57 -0.77
N ILE A 89 -20.13 -6.47 -1.92
CA ILE A 89 -21.55 -6.12 -1.97
C ILE A 89 -22.38 -7.16 -1.23
N HIS A 90 -22.18 -8.45 -1.52
CA HIS A 90 -22.99 -9.52 -0.96
C HIS A 90 -22.91 -9.59 0.56
N GLN A 91 -21.70 -9.46 1.12
CA GLN A 91 -21.48 -9.67 2.56
C GLN A 91 -21.65 -8.38 3.39
N HIS A 92 -21.39 -7.21 2.79
CA HIS A 92 -21.20 -5.98 3.57
C HIS A 92 -22.12 -4.83 3.17
N THR A 93 -23.02 -4.99 2.20
CA THR A 93 -23.97 -3.93 1.82
C THR A 93 -25.43 -4.31 2.08
N ASN A 94 -26.31 -3.30 2.09
CA ASN A 94 -27.75 -3.45 2.30
C ASN A 94 -28.54 -3.65 1.01
N ILE A 95 -27.87 -3.86 -0.13
CA ILE A 95 -28.54 -4.07 -1.41
C ILE A 95 -29.36 -5.37 -1.28
N ILE A 96 -30.68 -5.19 -1.13
CA ILE A 96 -31.63 -6.23 -0.75
C ILE A 96 -31.64 -7.29 -1.87
N GLN A 97 -31.35 -8.54 -1.53
CA GLN A 97 -31.45 -9.69 -2.44
C GLN A 97 -32.91 -10.11 -2.71
N ARG A 98 -33.84 -9.15 -2.87
CA ARG A 98 -35.28 -9.42 -2.98
C ARG A 98 -35.61 -10.21 -4.25
N HIS A 99 -34.82 -10.04 -5.30
CA HIS A 99 -34.98 -10.78 -6.56
C HIS A 99 -34.41 -12.20 -6.53
N SER A 100 -33.56 -12.54 -5.54
CA SER A 100 -32.87 -13.84 -5.50
C SER A 100 -33.78 -15.04 -5.17
N GLN A 101 -34.87 -14.85 -4.42
CA GLN A 101 -35.77 -15.94 -4.04
C GLN A 101 -36.79 -16.26 -5.15
N LEU A 102 -37.29 -15.24 -5.85
CA LEU A 102 -38.25 -15.39 -6.95
C LEU A 102 -37.59 -15.88 -8.25
N GLU A 103 -36.36 -15.45 -8.55
CA GLU A 103 -35.66 -15.92 -9.76
C GLU A 103 -35.05 -17.32 -9.63
N LYS A 104 -34.73 -17.81 -8.42
CA LYS A 104 -34.23 -19.18 -8.23
C LYS A 104 -35.18 -20.25 -8.78
N LEU A 105 -36.48 -19.94 -8.84
CA LEU A 105 -37.51 -20.81 -9.41
C LEU A 105 -37.61 -20.73 -10.95
N ARG A 106 -37.01 -19.70 -11.58
CA ARG A 106 -37.07 -19.44 -13.04
C ARG A 106 -35.72 -19.63 -13.74
N GLN A 107 -34.69 -20.12 -13.04
CA GLN A 107 -33.34 -20.27 -13.61
C GLN A 107 -33.30 -21.39 -14.66
N SER A 108 -32.83 -21.04 -15.87
CA SER A 108 -32.47 -22.00 -16.91
C SER A 108 -31.34 -22.92 -16.41
N PHE A 109 -31.34 -24.19 -16.85
CA PHE A 109 -30.29 -25.17 -16.51
C PHE A 109 -28.88 -24.63 -16.79
N TRP A 110 -28.71 -23.86 -17.87
CA TRP A 110 -27.43 -23.25 -18.27
C TRP A 110 -26.95 -22.15 -17.31
N THR A 111 -27.87 -21.47 -16.64
CA THR A 111 -27.57 -20.45 -15.61
C THR A 111 -27.47 -21.03 -14.19
N SER A 112 -27.79 -22.32 -14.02
CA SER A 112 -27.65 -23.02 -12.75
C SER A 112 -26.18 -23.27 -12.42
N GLU A 113 -25.84 -23.40 -11.13
CA GLU A 113 -24.48 -23.72 -10.68
C GLU A 113 -23.91 -25.00 -11.31
N LYS A 114 -24.77 -25.98 -11.61
CA LYS A 114 -24.35 -27.23 -12.27
C LYS A 114 -24.00 -27.00 -13.74
N GLY A 115 -24.83 -26.23 -14.46
CA GLY A 115 -24.59 -25.85 -15.86
C GLY A 115 -23.33 -24.99 -16.02
N LEU A 116 -23.18 -23.95 -15.18
CA LEU A 116 -21.99 -23.10 -15.19
C LEU A 116 -20.70 -23.89 -14.89
N ARG A 117 -20.73 -24.84 -13.95
CA ARG A 117 -19.59 -25.71 -13.68
C ARG A 117 -19.23 -26.57 -14.89
N MET A 118 -20.23 -27.11 -15.58
CA MET A 118 -20.00 -27.92 -16.78
C MET A 118 -19.40 -27.09 -17.92
N VAL A 119 -19.97 -25.92 -18.22
CA VAL A 119 -19.49 -25.04 -19.30
C VAL A 119 -18.06 -24.57 -19.05
N PHE A 120 -17.78 -24.02 -17.85
CA PHE A 120 -16.44 -23.56 -17.51
C PHE A 120 -15.44 -24.72 -17.34
N GLY A 121 -15.90 -25.89 -16.91
CA GLY A 121 -15.08 -27.10 -16.84
C GLY A 121 -14.67 -27.58 -18.24
N MET A 122 -15.61 -27.67 -19.18
CA MET A 122 -15.32 -28.01 -20.58
C MET A 122 -14.40 -26.98 -21.24
N PHE A 123 -14.62 -25.69 -20.96
CA PHE A 123 -13.74 -24.62 -21.44
C PHE A 123 -12.33 -24.71 -20.84
N GLY A 124 -12.19 -25.02 -19.55
CA GLY A 124 -10.89 -25.25 -18.91
C GLY A 124 -10.14 -26.44 -19.51
N ILE A 125 -10.84 -27.55 -19.75
CA ILE A 125 -10.27 -28.76 -20.38
C ILE A 125 -9.82 -28.45 -21.82
N SER A 126 -10.62 -27.71 -22.60
CA SER A 126 -10.24 -27.34 -23.96
C SER A 126 -9.01 -26.43 -23.98
N VAL A 127 -8.91 -25.47 -23.06
CA VAL A 127 -7.71 -24.65 -22.87
C VAL A 127 -6.49 -25.51 -22.53
N MET A 128 -6.62 -26.46 -21.58
CA MET A 128 -5.51 -27.39 -21.25
C MET A 128 -5.08 -28.23 -22.44
N ALA A 129 -6.04 -28.77 -23.21
CA ALA A 129 -5.75 -29.56 -24.40
C ALA A 129 -5.03 -28.74 -25.47
N LEU A 130 -5.43 -27.48 -25.69
CA LEU A 130 -4.77 -26.57 -26.62
C LEU A 130 -3.34 -26.23 -26.20
N LEU A 131 -3.11 -25.96 -24.91
CA LEU A 131 -1.77 -25.68 -24.37
C LEU A 131 -0.86 -26.90 -24.45
N TYR A 132 -1.41 -28.10 -24.21
CA TYR A 132 -0.69 -29.36 -24.34
C TYR A 132 -0.32 -29.65 -25.80
N ALA A 133 -1.26 -29.48 -26.72
CA ALA A 133 -1.02 -29.63 -28.16
C ALA A 133 0.06 -28.66 -28.69
N GLN A 134 0.18 -27.48 -28.07
CA GLN A 134 1.19 -26.47 -28.39
C GLN A 134 2.54 -26.67 -27.68
N SER A 135 2.66 -27.70 -26.83
CA SER A 135 3.88 -27.98 -26.05
C SER A 135 4.41 -26.75 -25.28
N LEU A 136 3.49 -25.94 -24.74
CA LEU A 136 3.85 -24.71 -24.04
C LEU A 136 4.39 -24.98 -22.63
N PRO A 137 5.32 -24.14 -22.10
CA PRO A 137 5.81 -24.25 -20.74
C PRO A 137 4.69 -24.16 -19.69
N LEU A 138 4.92 -24.76 -18.51
CA LEU A 138 3.95 -24.79 -17.40
C LEU A 138 3.43 -23.39 -16.99
N ASN A 139 4.24 -22.35 -17.12
CA ASN A 139 3.84 -20.97 -16.81
C ASN A 139 2.58 -20.55 -17.59
N TYR A 140 2.42 -20.97 -18.85
CA TYR A 140 1.25 -20.63 -19.67
C TYR A 140 -0.05 -21.23 -19.14
N TYR A 141 0.01 -22.41 -18.51
CA TYR A 141 -1.15 -23.04 -17.91
C TYR A 141 -1.70 -22.19 -16.76
N PHE A 142 -0.83 -21.67 -15.90
CA PHE A 142 -1.25 -20.79 -14.80
C PHE A 142 -1.91 -19.50 -15.31
N TYR A 143 -1.34 -18.87 -16.35
CA TYR A 143 -1.89 -17.63 -16.89
C TYR A 143 -3.23 -17.82 -17.61
N CYS A 144 -3.44 -18.95 -18.30
CA CYS A 144 -4.66 -19.18 -19.07
C CYS A 144 -5.80 -19.78 -18.23
N LEU A 145 -5.48 -20.60 -17.20
CA LEU A 145 -6.50 -21.23 -16.36
C LEU A 145 -7.03 -20.31 -15.26
N THR A 146 -6.19 -19.42 -14.72
CA THR A 146 -6.61 -18.48 -13.66
C THR A 146 -7.84 -17.65 -14.06
N PRO A 147 -7.89 -16.99 -15.25
CA PRO A 147 -9.09 -16.29 -15.69
C PRO A 147 -10.32 -17.20 -15.76
N VAL A 148 -10.21 -18.44 -16.25
CA VAL A 148 -11.34 -19.38 -16.35
C VAL A 148 -11.97 -19.63 -14.98
N ILE A 149 -11.14 -19.86 -13.96
CA ILE A 149 -11.59 -20.10 -12.59
C ILE A 149 -12.26 -18.85 -12.00
N LEU A 150 -11.67 -17.67 -12.22
CA LEU A 150 -12.20 -16.41 -11.70
C LEU A 150 -13.52 -16.02 -12.35
N TRP A 151 -13.60 -16.10 -13.68
CA TRP A 151 -14.82 -15.80 -14.42
C TRP A 151 -15.94 -16.79 -14.12
N HIS A 152 -15.62 -18.06 -13.81
CA HIS A 152 -16.60 -19.00 -13.27
C HIS A 152 -17.21 -18.48 -11.96
N LYS A 153 -16.39 -17.98 -11.02
CA LYS A 153 -16.86 -17.42 -9.75
C LYS A 153 -17.68 -16.14 -9.93
N VAL A 154 -17.29 -15.28 -10.88
CA VAL A 154 -18.08 -14.09 -11.24
C VAL A 154 -19.43 -14.49 -11.84
N ALA A 155 -19.45 -15.45 -12.76
CA ALA A 155 -20.67 -15.94 -13.40
C ALA A 155 -21.65 -16.57 -12.40
N GLN A 156 -21.16 -17.27 -11.37
CA GLN A 156 -21.99 -17.77 -10.27
C GLN A 156 -22.72 -16.65 -9.51
N ARG A 157 -22.17 -15.43 -9.50
CA ARG A 157 -22.67 -14.28 -8.75
C ARG A 157 -23.25 -13.18 -9.64
N HIS A 158 -23.53 -13.48 -10.90
CA HIS A 158 -24.00 -12.48 -11.88
C HIS A 158 -25.29 -11.76 -11.46
N GLN A 159 -26.15 -12.41 -10.67
CA GLN A 159 -27.38 -11.80 -10.14
C GLN A 159 -27.07 -10.57 -9.27
N ILE A 160 -26.01 -10.60 -8.47
CA ILE A 160 -25.61 -9.47 -7.62
C ILE A 160 -25.23 -8.26 -8.48
N LEU A 161 -24.57 -8.48 -9.62
CA LEU A 161 -24.22 -7.40 -10.56
C LEU A 161 -25.47 -6.77 -11.20
N LYS A 162 -26.49 -7.59 -11.53
CA LYS A 162 -27.78 -7.10 -12.01
C LYS A 162 -28.50 -6.29 -10.92
N ASP A 163 -28.53 -6.79 -9.68
CA ASP A 163 -29.17 -6.09 -8.56
C ASP A 163 -28.52 -4.72 -8.32
N VAL A 164 -27.19 -4.62 -8.42
CA VAL A 164 -26.46 -3.35 -8.32
C VAL A 164 -26.82 -2.42 -9.48
N TYR A 165 -26.87 -2.95 -10.71
CA TYR A 165 -27.23 -2.16 -11.89
C TYR A 165 -28.63 -1.55 -11.73
N TYR A 166 -29.64 -2.37 -11.40
CA TYR A 166 -31.00 -1.87 -11.16
C TYR A 166 -31.05 -0.92 -9.97
N TYR A 167 -30.36 -1.22 -8.86
CA TYR A 167 -30.31 -0.31 -7.71
C TYR A 167 -29.76 1.07 -8.08
N VAL A 168 -28.69 1.14 -8.86
CA VAL A 168 -28.07 2.42 -9.26
C VAL A 168 -28.93 3.18 -10.26
N VAL A 169 -29.54 2.48 -11.23
CA VAL A 169 -30.38 3.08 -12.27
C VAL A 169 -31.73 3.52 -11.70
N ASP A 170 -32.46 2.61 -11.04
CA ASP A 170 -33.82 2.84 -10.54
C ASP A 170 -33.84 3.85 -9.39
N SER A 171 -32.80 3.89 -8.56
CA SER A 171 -32.69 4.86 -7.47
C SER A 171 -32.14 6.23 -7.91
N GLY A 172 -31.84 6.42 -9.20
CA GLY A 172 -31.31 7.69 -9.73
C GLY A 172 -29.87 8.04 -9.29
N TYR A 173 -29.12 7.10 -8.73
CA TYR A 173 -27.73 7.29 -8.27
C TYR A 173 -26.70 7.12 -9.40
N THR A 174 -27.10 7.08 -10.67
CA THR A 174 -26.19 6.93 -11.82
C THR A 174 -25.14 8.05 -11.86
N ARG A 175 -25.58 9.31 -11.73
CA ARG A 175 -24.67 10.47 -11.74
C ARG A 175 -23.68 10.43 -10.58
N THR A 176 -24.13 10.10 -9.37
CA THR A 176 -23.26 10.04 -8.20
C THR A 176 -22.27 8.88 -8.31
N ALA A 177 -22.71 7.72 -8.82
CA ALA A 177 -21.84 6.57 -9.08
C ALA A 177 -20.76 6.88 -10.13
N ILE A 178 -21.11 7.57 -11.23
CA ILE A 178 -20.15 7.99 -12.26
C ILE A 178 -19.13 8.98 -11.69
N ILE A 179 -19.59 10.02 -10.97
CA ILE A 179 -18.70 11.00 -10.34
C ILE A 179 -17.76 10.30 -9.35
N LEU A 180 -18.27 9.37 -8.55
CA LEU A 180 -17.47 8.61 -7.59
C LEU A 180 -16.44 7.70 -8.27
N ALA A 181 -16.82 7.03 -9.35
CA ALA A 181 -15.90 6.21 -10.14
C ALA A 181 -14.80 7.05 -10.78
N LEU A 182 -15.14 8.18 -11.40
CA LEU A 182 -14.17 9.10 -12.02
C LEU A 182 -13.22 9.71 -10.98
N THR A 183 -13.75 10.17 -9.84
CA THR A 183 -12.92 10.74 -8.77
C THR A 183 -12.04 9.69 -8.09
N GLY A 184 -12.56 8.47 -7.89
CA GLY A 184 -11.77 7.34 -7.39
C GLY A 184 -10.64 6.94 -8.34
N LEU A 185 -10.94 6.81 -9.64
CA LEU A 185 -9.91 6.51 -10.65
C LEU A 185 -8.87 7.62 -10.74
N ALA A 186 -9.28 8.89 -10.77
CA ALA A 186 -8.34 10.02 -10.77
C ALA A 186 -7.44 10.04 -9.52
N GLY A 187 -7.99 9.70 -8.35
CA GLY A 187 -7.22 9.57 -7.11
C GLY A 187 -6.20 8.43 -7.18
N LEU A 188 -6.60 7.25 -7.68
CA LEU A 188 -5.67 6.13 -7.86
C LEU A 188 -4.60 6.44 -8.91
N GLU A 189 -4.97 7.12 -9.99
CA GLU A 189 -4.03 7.56 -11.02
C GLU A 189 -3.00 8.53 -10.44
N LEU A 190 -3.42 9.49 -9.61
CA LEU A 190 -2.49 10.38 -8.90
C LEU A 190 -1.47 9.60 -8.07
N ILE A 191 -1.89 8.53 -7.39
CA ILE A 191 -0.97 7.66 -6.65
C ILE A 191 -0.04 6.90 -7.61
N VAL A 192 -0.53 6.37 -8.73
CA VAL A 192 0.32 5.69 -9.73
C VAL A 192 1.40 6.63 -10.26
N TRP A 193 1.02 7.86 -10.61
CA TRP A 193 1.96 8.86 -11.10
C TRP A 193 2.94 9.33 -10.03
N SER A 194 2.60 9.22 -8.74
CA SER A 194 3.52 9.55 -7.64
C SER A 194 4.78 8.69 -7.59
N PHE A 195 4.76 7.49 -8.18
CA PHE A 195 5.96 6.65 -8.32
C PHE A 195 6.98 7.25 -9.30
N SER A 196 6.52 8.06 -10.25
CA SER A 196 7.41 8.79 -11.17
C SER A 196 7.76 10.17 -10.64
N TYR A 197 6.75 10.88 -10.12
CA TYR A 197 6.86 12.25 -9.62
C TYR A 197 6.26 12.35 -8.22
N ARG A 198 7.11 12.22 -7.19
CA ARG A 198 6.70 12.27 -5.77
C ARG A 198 5.97 13.56 -5.40
N GLU A 199 6.23 14.66 -6.12
CA GLU A 199 5.62 15.98 -5.92
C GLU A 199 4.09 15.93 -6.07
N LEU A 200 3.57 14.96 -6.81
CA LEU A 200 2.13 14.75 -6.97
C LEU A 200 1.44 14.33 -5.66
N LEU A 201 2.17 13.76 -4.68
CA LEU A 201 1.62 13.52 -3.35
C LEU A 201 1.25 14.82 -2.64
N SER A 202 2.00 15.91 -2.87
CA SER A 202 1.63 17.23 -2.34
C SER A 202 0.31 17.71 -2.91
N VAL A 203 0.06 17.48 -4.21
CA VAL A 203 -1.23 17.80 -4.86
C VAL A 203 -2.37 16.99 -4.23
N GLY A 204 -2.16 15.69 -4.01
CA GLY A 204 -3.14 14.83 -3.34
C GLY A 204 -3.44 15.27 -1.90
N LEU A 205 -2.42 15.65 -1.12
CA LEU A 205 -2.57 16.17 0.24
C LEU A 205 -3.35 17.48 0.29
N VAL A 206 -3.11 18.39 -0.65
CA VAL A 206 -3.87 19.65 -0.79
C VAL A 206 -5.34 19.35 -1.16
N ALA A 207 -5.59 18.41 -2.07
CA ALA A 207 -6.95 17.99 -2.42
C ALA A 207 -7.69 17.38 -1.21
N MET A 208 -7.00 16.59 -0.39
CA MET A 208 -7.56 16.05 0.87
C MET A 208 -7.82 17.13 1.92
N ALA A 209 -7.01 18.20 1.95
CA ALA A 209 -7.25 19.34 2.82
C ALA A 209 -8.53 20.08 2.38
N ALA A 210 -8.72 20.25 1.06
CA ALA A 210 -9.88 20.89 0.47
C ALA A 210 -11.20 20.16 0.78
N TRP A 211 -11.17 18.83 0.91
CA TRP A 211 -12.36 18.03 1.28
C TRP A 211 -13.02 18.51 2.59
N SER A 212 -12.23 19.01 3.55
CA SER A 212 -12.77 19.51 4.82
C SER A 212 -13.72 20.71 4.65
N PHE A 213 -13.65 21.43 3.52
CA PHE A 213 -14.59 22.51 3.22
C PHE A 213 -15.98 22.01 2.82
N ILE A 214 -16.06 20.81 2.26
CA ILE A 214 -17.31 20.15 1.87
C ILE A 214 -17.99 19.49 3.08
N ALA A 215 -17.21 19.07 4.09
CA ALA A 215 -17.72 18.49 5.33
C ALA A 215 -18.25 19.59 6.28
N GLU A 216 -19.52 19.99 6.11
CA GLU A 216 -20.15 21.12 6.83
C GLU A 216 -20.29 20.92 8.35
N GLN A 217 -20.33 19.67 8.85
CA GLN A 217 -20.68 19.35 10.24
C GLN A 217 -19.49 19.26 11.22
N THR A 218 -18.33 19.84 10.89
CA THR A 218 -17.10 19.67 11.69
C THR A 218 -16.74 20.88 12.55
N GLU A 219 -16.19 20.64 13.75
CA GLU A 219 -15.73 21.71 14.63
C GLU A 219 -14.61 22.53 13.96
N LYS A 220 -14.70 23.86 14.03
CA LYS A 220 -13.76 24.79 13.37
C LYS A 220 -12.30 24.51 13.73
N LEU A 221 -12.01 24.14 14.98
CA LEU A 221 -10.65 23.85 15.45
C LEU A 221 -10.08 22.57 14.82
N ILE A 222 -10.88 21.50 14.75
CA ILE A 222 -10.48 20.22 14.14
C ILE A 222 -10.21 20.42 12.65
N LYS A 223 -11.11 21.14 11.97
CA LYS A 223 -10.95 21.48 10.55
C LYS A 223 -9.69 22.29 10.28
N ARG A 224 -9.40 23.31 11.10
CA ARG A 224 -8.14 24.09 11.00
C ARG A 224 -6.92 23.19 11.22
N GLY A 225 -6.94 22.35 12.23
CA GLY A 225 -5.86 21.41 12.51
C GLY A 225 -5.62 20.41 11.36
N TRP A 226 -6.69 19.86 10.77
CA TRP A 226 -6.63 19.01 9.59
C TRP A 226 -5.95 19.71 8.40
N VAL A 227 -6.41 20.92 8.05
CA VAL A 227 -5.84 21.68 6.93
C VAL A 227 -4.37 22.01 7.18
N ILE A 228 -4.03 22.55 8.37
CA ILE A 228 -2.64 22.93 8.69
C ILE A 228 -1.72 21.71 8.68
N SER A 229 -2.13 20.60 9.27
CA SER A 229 -1.32 19.37 9.31
C SER A 229 -1.10 18.77 7.92
N LEU A 230 -2.12 18.75 7.06
CA LEU A 230 -1.96 18.28 5.67
C LEU A 230 -1.09 19.20 4.82
N LEU A 231 -1.25 20.52 4.93
CA LEU A 231 -0.41 21.47 4.20
C LEU A 231 1.05 21.40 4.66
N SER A 232 1.28 21.22 5.97
CA SER A 232 2.62 20.95 6.52
C SER A 232 3.21 19.66 5.96
N LEU A 233 2.41 18.58 5.92
CA LEU A 233 2.85 17.29 5.36
C LEU A 233 3.14 17.38 3.84
N ALA A 234 2.43 18.26 3.12
CA ALA A 234 2.61 18.46 1.68
C ALA A 234 3.95 19.10 1.29
N VAL A 235 4.70 19.67 2.25
CA VAL A 235 6.04 20.21 1.99
C VAL A 235 7.06 19.10 1.75
N PHE A 236 6.95 17.97 2.44
CA PHE A 236 8.00 16.93 2.44
C PHE A 236 8.23 16.26 1.07
N PRO A 237 7.20 15.90 0.28
CA PRO A 237 7.45 15.36 -1.06
C PRO A 237 8.18 16.33 -2.00
N LEU A 238 8.12 17.64 -1.74
CA LEU A 238 8.82 18.67 -2.50
C LEU A 238 10.30 18.84 -2.09
N LEU A 239 10.63 18.49 -0.84
CA LEU A 239 12.00 18.59 -0.31
C LEU A 239 12.92 17.55 -0.95
N PRO A 240 14.24 17.80 -1.12
CA PRO A 240 15.15 16.84 -1.73
C PRO A 240 15.15 15.49 -0.99
N VAL A 241 15.38 14.41 -1.76
CA VAL A 241 15.43 13.04 -1.24
C VAL A 241 16.47 12.92 -0.14
N VAL A 242 16.07 12.36 1.01
CA VAL A 242 16.98 12.11 2.14
C VAL A 242 18.03 11.05 1.77
N GLY A 243 19.27 11.24 2.24
CA GLY A 243 20.39 10.31 2.01
C GLY A 243 21.47 10.84 1.07
N ARG A 244 21.33 12.07 0.52
CA ARG A 244 22.41 12.73 -0.21
C ARG A 244 23.40 13.41 0.71
N GLU A 245 22.90 14.21 1.66
CA GLU A 245 23.70 14.94 2.64
C GLU A 245 23.02 14.84 4.02
N PRO A 246 23.72 14.33 5.05
CA PRO A 246 23.16 14.26 6.39
C PRO A 246 23.10 15.66 7.01
N ASN A 247 21.94 16.01 7.58
CA ASN A 247 21.76 17.24 8.35
C ASN A 247 21.12 16.90 9.70
N TYR A 248 21.98 16.58 10.67
CA TYR A 248 21.56 16.17 12.01
C TYR A 248 20.91 17.31 12.82
N TYR A 249 21.15 18.59 12.48
CA TYR A 249 20.48 19.71 13.16
C TYR A 249 18.96 19.66 12.99
N LEU A 250 18.48 19.25 11.81
CA LEU A 250 17.05 19.04 11.55
C LEU A 250 16.50 17.85 12.36
N VAL A 251 17.32 16.82 12.60
CA VAL A 251 16.95 15.67 13.43
C VAL A 251 16.83 16.10 14.89
N TYR A 252 17.79 16.86 15.42
CA TYR A 252 17.73 17.39 16.78
C TYR A 252 16.52 18.32 16.98
N PHE A 253 16.30 19.23 16.05
CA PHE A 253 15.14 20.12 16.09
C PHE A 253 13.83 19.33 16.05
N GLY A 254 13.71 18.35 15.15
CA GLY A 254 12.53 17.48 15.08
C GLY A 254 12.30 16.68 16.36
N GLY A 255 13.37 16.17 16.99
CA GLY A 255 13.30 15.43 18.26
C GLY A 255 12.88 16.31 19.44
N VAL A 256 13.45 17.51 19.55
CA VAL A 256 13.07 18.50 20.58
C VAL A 256 11.63 18.97 20.37
N LEU A 257 11.24 19.25 19.13
CA LEU A 257 9.86 19.62 18.80
C LEU A 257 8.87 18.51 19.16
N ALA A 258 9.20 17.26 18.84
CA ALA A 258 8.40 16.09 19.21
C ALA A 258 8.27 15.95 20.74
N LEU A 259 9.35 16.17 21.48
CA LEU A 259 9.37 16.18 22.95
C LEU A 259 8.46 17.30 23.50
N CYS A 260 8.58 18.53 23.00
CA CYS A 260 7.75 19.67 23.42
C CYS A 260 6.26 19.43 23.13
N CYS A 261 5.92 18.91 21.94
CA CYS A 261 4.54 18.59 21.59
C CYS A 261 3.96 17.49 22.49
N ALA A 262 4.73 16.43 22.75
CA ALA A 262 4.28 15.34 23.62
C ALA A 262 4.16 15.79 25.09
N LEU A 263 5.08 16.64 25.59
CA LEU A 263 4.97 17.26 26.91
C LEU A 263 3.72 18.13 27.02
N TYR A 264 3.44 18.97 26.02
CA TYR A 264 2.23 19.80 25.98
C TYR A 264 0.95 18.95 26.11
N VAL A 265 0.88 17.84 25.36
CA VAL A 265 -0.26 16.90 25.43
C VAL A 265 -0.37 16.23 26.80
N CYS A 266 0.75 15.83 27.41
CA CYS A 266 0.79 15.21 28.73
C CYS A 266 0.41 16.17 29.88
N LEU A 267 0.75 17.46 29.75
CA LEU A 267 0.46 18.49 30.73
C LEU A 267 -1.00 18.97 30.68
N ARG A 268 -1.63 18.94 29.49
CA ARG A 268 -3.05 19.31 29.36
C ARG A 268 -3.97 18.22 29.91
N GLU A 269 -4.47 18.50 31.11
CA GLU A 269 -5.42 17.66 31.85
C GLU A 269 -6.73 17.35 31.11
N GLU A 270 -7.19 18.28 30.26
CA GLU A 270 -8.46 18.24 29.51
C GLU A 270 -8.39 17.42 28.21
N THR A 271 -7.23 16.87 27.85
CA THR A 271 -7.14 16.08 26.62
C THR A 271 -7.87 14.75 26.78
N ALA A 272 -8.61 14.35 25.74
CA ALA A 272 -9.30 13.06 25.63
C ALA A 272 -8.41 11.84 25.98
N ILE A 273 -7.09 12.00 25.89
CA ILE A 273 -6.08 10.98 26.23
C ILE A 273 -6.05 10.70 27.75
N PHE A 274 -6.26 11.70 28.62
CA PHE A 274 -6.11 11.54 30.07
C PHE A 274 -7.43 11.63 30.86
N SER A 275 -8.58 11.55 30.18
CA SER A 275 -9.93 11.69 30.76
C SER A 275 -10.44 10.48 31.59
N SER A 276 -9.58 9.51 31.92
CA SER A 276 -9.95 8.29 32.66
C SER A 276 -9.88 8.45 34.18
N SER A 277 -10.42 7.48 34.94
CA SER A 277 -10.33 7.41 36.41
C SER A 277 -8.91 7.64 36.96
N THR A 278 -8.81 8.21 38.17
CA THR A 278 -7.57 8.72 38.79
C THR A 278 -6.42 7.70 38.79
N TYR A 279 -6.70 6.43 39.14
CA TYR A 279 -5.69 5.36 39.14
C TYR A 279 -5.18 4.99 37.73
N LYS A 280 -6.10 4.85 36.75
CA LYS A 280 -5.72 4.59 35.35
C LYS A 280 -4.93 5.77 34.76
N ARG A 281 -5.29 7.00 35.16
CA ARG A 281 -4.61 8.24 34.76
C ARG A 281 -3.15 8.28 35.23
N GLN A 282 -2.87 7.93 36.48
CA GLN A 282 -1.50 7.94 37.03
C GLN A 282 -0.60 6.92 36.30
N LYS A 283 -1.10 5.71 36.05
CA LYS A 283 -0.35 4.69 35.27
C LYS A 283 -0.03 5.18 33.85
N THR A 284 -1.00 5.76 33.15
CA THR A 284 -0.79 6.31 31.80
C THR A 284 0.22 7.45 31.81
N ARG A 285 0.20 8.34 32.82
CA ARG A 285 1.19 9.41 32.98
C ARG A 285 2.60 8.88 33.24
N MET A 286 2.76 7.89 34.12
CA MET A 286 4.07 7.27 34.37
C MET A 286 4.65 6.63 33.11
N LEU A 287 3.82 5.92 32.34
CA LEU A 287 4.24 5.32 31.07
C LEU A 287 4.64 6.40 30.05
N ALA A 288 3.83 7.46 29.91
CA ALA A 288 4.13 8.57 29.01
C ALA A 288 5.42 9.30 29.45
N ALA A 289 5.65 9.50 30.74
CA ALA A 289 6.89 10.09 31.27
C ALA A 289 8.12 9.23 30.94
N PHE A 290 8.00 7.90 31.07
CA PHE A 290 9.07 6.98 30.65
C PHE A 290 9.33 7.07 29.14
N GLN A 291 8.29 7.13 28.31
CA GLN A 291 8.44 7.28 26.86
C GLN A 291 9.05 8.64 26.47
N LEU A 292 8.69 9.73 27.16
CA LEU A 292 9.30 11.05 27.00
C LEU A 292 10.79 11.04 27.37
N LEU A 293 11.17 10.32 28.43
CA LEU A 293 12.57 10.12 28.78
C LEU A 293 13.33 9.38 27.67
N LEU A 294 12.73 8.36 27.05
CA LEU A 294 13.33 7.67 25.90
C LEU A 294 13.53 8.61 24.70
N VAL A 295 12.57 9.52 24.44
CA VAL A 295 12.72 10.53 23.38
C VAL A 295 13.91 11.45 23.69
N LEU A 296 13.99 12.00 24.90
CA LEU A 296 15.12 12.83 25.32
C LEU A 296 16.46 12.09 25.21
N LEU A 297 16.49 10.85 25.70
CA LEU A 297 17.67 10.00 25.65
C LEU A 297 18.11 9.72 24.20
N SER A 298 17.18 9.47 23.27
CA SER A 298 17.50 9.23 21.86
C SER A 298 18.15 10.44 21.18
N VAL A 299 17.69 11.67 21.49
CA VAL A 299 18.31 12.91 20.98
C VAL A 299 19.73 13.06 21.53
N MET A 300 19.92 12.81 22.82
CA MET A 300 21.24 12.90 23.46
C MET A 300 22.22 11.83 22.94
N ILE A 301 21.75 10.60 22.74
CA ILE A 301 22.56 9.51 22.16
C ILE A 301 22.97 9.86 20.74
N LEU A 302 22.04 10.35 19.92
CA LEU A 302 22.35 10.74 18.54
C LEU A 302 23.38 11.87 18.53
N TYR A 303 23.18 12.91 19.33
CA TYR A 303 24.10 14.05 19.44
C TYR A 303 25.51 13.59 19.85
N ASN A 304 25.61 12.81 20.92
CA ASN A 304 26.89 12.30 21.42
C ASN A 304 27.56 11.37 20.41
N THR A 305 26.78 10.51 19.73
CA THR A 305 27.31 9.60 18.70
C THR A 305 27.88 10.39 17.52
N GLN A 306 27.16 11.40 17.03
CA GLN A 306 27.64 12.23 15.93
C GLN A 306 28.86 13.07 16.31
N SER A 307 28.90 13.64 17.52
CA SER A 307 30.08 14.37 18.02
C SER A 307 31.32 13.46 18.00
N ASN A 308 31.22 12.25 18.56
CA ASN A 308 32.37 11.33 18.61
C ASN A 308 32.80 10.82 17.23
N ILE A 309 31.85 10.59 16.32
CA ILE A 309 32.18 10.20 14.93
C ILE A 309 32.87 11.36 14.20
N SER A 310 32.39 12.59 14.37
CA SER A 310 33.01 13.79 13.79
C SER A 310 34.42 14.06 14.34
N GLU A 311 34.66 13.72 15.61
CA GLU A 311 35.96 13.79 16.29
C GLU A 311 36.85 12.56 16.04
N GLN A 312 36.43 11.62 15.18
CA GLN A 312 37.15 10.37 14.88
C GLN A 312 37.41 9.45 16.09
N ARG A 313 36.64 9.60 17.18
CA ARG A 313 36.72 8.77 18.40
C ARG A 313 35.94 7.45 18.27
N GLY A 314 35.24 7.26 17.16
CA GLY A 314 34.43 6.07 16.88
C GLY A 314 33.09 6.07 17.62
N LEU A 315 32.39 4.93 17.59
CA LEU A 315 31.08 4.76 18.25
C LEU A 315 31.28 4.33 19.71
N PRO A 316 30.81 5.12 20.70
CA PRO A 316 30.87 4.72 22.10
C PRO A 316 30.03 3.47 22.37
N LEU A 317 30.61 2.48 23.07
CA LEU A 317 29.92 1.21 23.38
C LEU A 317 28.61 1.44 24.16
N LEU A 318 28.59 2.39 25.09
CA LEU A 318 27.39 2.72 25.86
C LEU A 318 26.25 3.22 24.97
N ASN A 319 26.54 4.12 24.02
CA ASN A 319 25.55 4.64 23.07
C ASN A 319 25.02 3.53 22.17
N GLN A 320 25.89 2.60 21.76
CA GLN A 320 25.51 1.45 20.96
C GLN A 320 24.54 0.54 21.73
N ILE A 321 24.87 0.15 22.97
CA ILE A 321 24.01 -0.69 23.82
C ILE A 321 22.66 -0.01 24.06
N LEU A 322 22.67 1.28 24.40
CA LEU A 322 21.44 2.04 24.62
C LEU A 322 20.58 2.16 23.35
N SER A 323 21.18 2.31 22.17
CA SER A 323 20.45 2.36 20.90
C SER A 323 19.72 1.05 20.62
N TRP A 324 20.40 -0.09 20.79
CA TRP A 324 19.77 -1.42 20.67
C TRP A 324 18.65 -1.63 21.70
N PHE A 325 18.86 -1.16 22.93
CA PHE A 325 17.84 -1.24 23.98
C PHE A 325 16.61 -0.38 23.65
N ILE A 326 16.79 0.84 23.14
CA ILE A 326 15.70 1.72 22.69
C ILE A 326 14.92 1.04 21.57
N LEU A 327 15.59 0.42 20.59
CA LEU A 327 14.93 -0.30 19.50
C LEU A 327 13.97 -1.38 20.03
N ILE A 328 14.43 -2.19 20.99
CA ILE A 328 13.59 -3.24 21.60
C ILE A 328 12.44 -2.62 22.40
N LEU A 329 12.73 -1.60 23.22
CA LEU A 329 11.73 -0.93 24.05
C LEU A 329 10.64 -0.25 23.22
N SER A 330 10.96 0.30 22.05
CA SER A 330 9.98 0.92 21.15
C SER A 330 8.83 -0.02 20.78
N PHE A 331 9.06 -1.35 20.73
CA PHE A 331 7.99 -2.32 20.46
C PHE A 331 7.29 -2.84 21.71
N ILE A 332 8.01 -2.91 22.84
CA ILE A 332 7.47 -3.52 24.08
C ILE A 332 6.66 -2.50 24.90
N VAL A 333 7.16 -1.27 25.03
CA VAL A 333 6.60 -0.24 25.92
C VAL A 333 5.13 0.09 25.61
N PRO A 334 4.69 0.25 24.34
CA PRO A 334 3.29 0.48 24.00
C PRO A 334 2.36 -0.58 24.56
N LEU A 335 2.79 -1.84 24.64
CA LEU A 335 1.95 -2.97 25.06
C LEU A 335 1.51 -2.88 26.53
N PHE A 336 2.17 -2.06 27.35
CA PHE A 336 1.77 -1.78 28.73
C PHE A 336 0.70 -0.69 28.86
N SER A 337 0.42 0.06 27.78
CA SER A 337 -0.60 1.10 27.78
C SER A 337 -2.01 0.52 27.93
N SER A 338 -2.98 1.39 28.26
CA SER A 338 -4.39 1.06 28.14
C SER A 338 -4.77 0.77 26.68
N THR A 339 -5.82 -0.03 26.46
CA THR A 339 -6.42 -0.30 25.14
C THR A 339 -7.49 0.72 24.74
N VAL A 340 -7.69 1.76 25.55
CA VAL A 340 -8.47 2.95 25.16
C VAL A 340 -7.83 3.61 23.94
N LEU A 341 -8.65 3.95 22.95
CA LEU A 341 -8.22 4.31 21.60
C LEU A 341 -7.16 5.42 21.59
N TYR A 342 -7.45 6.59 22.15
CA TYR A 342 -6.51 7.72 22.17
C TYR A 342 -5.23 7.43 22.99
N GLN A 343 -5.36 6.73 24.12
CA GLN A 343 -4.23 6.38 24.98
C GLN A 343 -3.27 5.41 24.28
N ARG A 344 -3.81 4.38 23.63
CA ARG A 344 -3.03 3.38 22.91
C ARG A 344 -2.30 4.01 21.74
N LEU A 345 -3.00 4.76 20.88
CA LEU A 345 -2.40 5.36 19.69
C LEU A 345 -1.32 6.38 20.05
N PHE A 346 -1.56 7.21 21.08
CA PHE A 346 -0.56 8.13 21.60
C PHE A 346 0.69 7.40 22.10
N SER A 347 0.51 6.32 22.88
CA SER A 347 1.63 5.52 23.39
C SER A 347 2.41 4.82 22.27
N ILE A 348 1.74 4.33 21.22
CA ILE A 348 2.39 3.76 20.03
C ILE A 348 3.22 4.84 19.32
N ALA A 349 2.62 5.99 19.00
CA ALA A 349 3.32 7.08 18.34
C ALA A 349 4.56 7.52 19.13
N LEU A 350 4.40 7.76 20.44
CA LEU A 350 5.48 8.21 21.32
C LEU A 350 6.61 7.18 21.47
N SER A 351 6.31 5.89 21.39
CA SER A 351 7.33 4.83 21.43
C SER A 351 8.18 4.71 20.17
N PHE A 352 7.62 5.09 19.02
CA PHE A 352 8.29 5.00 17.72
C PHE A 352 9.14 6.23 17.41
N ILE A 353 8.84 7.38 18.02
CA ILE A 353 9.65 8.61 17.89
C ILE A 353 11.14 8.36 18.25
N PRO A 354 11.51 7.75 19.39
CA PRO A 354 12.91 7.48 19.74
C PRO A 354 13.64 6.61 18.70
N LEU A 355 13.00 5.53 18.24
CA LEU A 355 13.55 4.65 17.21
C LEU A 355 13.76 5.41 15.90
N TYR A 356 12.80 6.23 15.52
CA TYR A 356 12.87 7.00 14.28
C TYR A 356 13.96 8.09 14.36
N ILE A 357 14.16 8.74 15.52
CA ILE A 357 15.27 9.68 15.74
C ILE A 357 16.62 9.01 15.51
N LEU A 358 16.85 7.82 16.10
CA LEU A 358 18.12 7.10 15.99
C LEU A 358 18.45 6.64 14.56
N LEU A 359 17.42 6.42 13.73
CA LEU A 359 17.53 5.95 12.34
C LEU A 359 17.46 7.09 11.30
N SER A 360 17.33 8.34 11.74
CA SER A 360 17.15 9.49 10.85
C SER A 360 18.44 10.27 10.62
N THR A 361 18.61 10.79 9.40
CA THR A 361 19.79 11.61 9.03
C THR A 361 19.44 13.05 8.65
N ALA A 362 18.17 13.38 8.41
CA ALA A 362 17.74 14.70 7.97
C ALA A 362 16.32 15.07 8.50
N HIS A 363 15.47 15.68 7.66
CA HIS A 363 14.13 16.18 8.01
C HIS A 363 13.07 15.09 8.30
N GLU A 364 13.47 13.82 8.35
CA GLU A 364 12.59 12.66 8.51
C GLU A 364 11.81 12.74 9.82
N VAL A 365 12.45 13.09 10.93
CA VAL A 365 11.76 13.16 12.24
C VAL A 365 10.61 14.17 12.22
N MET A 366 10.78 15.30 11.52
CA MET A 366 9.71 16.28 11.34
C MET A 366 8.57 15.73 10.47
N PHE A 367 8.90 14.97 9.42
CA PHE A 367 7.90 14.28 8.61
C PHE A 367 7.08 13.32 9.47
N PHE A 368 7.73 12.48 10.27
CA PHE A 368 7.05 11.52 11.14
C PHE A 368 6.16 12.21 12.19
N LEU A 369 6.63 13.31 12.77
CA LEU A 369 5.84 14.12 13.70
C LEU A 369 4.60 14.73 13.02
N ASN A 370 4.76 15.31 11.82
CA ASN A 370 3.63 15.83 11.05
C ASN A 370 2.65 14.72 10.65
N LEU A 371 3.15 13.53 10.29
CA LEU A 371 2.31 12.36 10.02
C LEU A 371 1.48 11.99 11.27
N CYS A 372 2.06 12.03 12.48
CA CYS A 372 1.32 11.81 13.73
C CYS A 372 0.17 12.82 13.90
N PHE A 373 0.39 14.09 13.59
CA PHE A 373 -0.66 15.12 13.64
C PHE A 373 -1.76 14.87 12.60
N VAL A 374 -1.40 14.57 11.36
CA VAL A 374 -2.38 14.25 10.31
C VAL A 374 -3.22 13.05 10.71
N MET A 375 -2.60 12.00 11.25
CA MET A 375 -3.32 10.82 11.75
C MET A 375 -4.30 11.17 12.87
N PHE A 376 -3.87 11.99 13.84
CA PHE A 376 -4.74 12.45 14.93
C PHE A 376 -5.94 13.25 14.42
N PHE A 377 -5.72 14.21 13.52
CA PHE A 377 -6.81 14.99 12.94
C PHE A 377 -7.69 14.16 12.00
N TRP A 378 -7.14 13.19 11.28
CA TRP A 378 -7.92 12.25 10.47
C TRP A 378 -8.97 11.55 11.33
N LEU A 379 -8.53 10.92 12.42
CA LEU A 379 -9.41 10.22 13.34
C LEU A 379 -10.51 11.13 13.92
N ARG A 380 -10.16 12.36 14.30
CA ARG A 380 -11.13 13.34 14.81
C ARG A 380 -12.12 13.79 13.74
N MET A 381 -11.67 14.02 12.50
CA MET A 381 -12.52 14.36 11.38
C MET A 381 -13.55 13.25 11.10
N GLU A 382 -13.10 11.98 11.03
CA GLU A 382 -13.99 10.83 10.82
C GLU A 382 -15.05 10.70 11.92
N ASN A 383 -14.65 10.95 13.17
CA ASN A 383 -15.59 10.95 14.28
C ASN A 383 -16.64 12.07 14.15
N THR A 384 -16.26 13.27 13.72
CA THR A 384 -17.21 14.39 13.59
C THR A 384 -18.17 14.26 12.42
N VAL A 385 -17.75 13.61 11.32
CA VAL A 385 -18.60 13.41 10.14
C VAL A 385 -19.72 12.38 10.40
N ARG A 386 -19.64 11.62 11.50
CA ARG A 386 -20.63 10.60 11.83
C ARG A 386 -21.93 11.21 12.38
N GLU A 387 -23.04 11.01 11.66
CA GLU A 387 -24.38 11.51 12.01
C GLU A 387 -24.92 11.00 13.37
N LYS A 388 -24.61 9.75 13.76
CA LYS A 388 -25.04 9.16 15.04
C LYS A 388 -23.84 8.99 15.97
N LYS A 389 -23.73 9.86 16.98
CA LYS A 389 -22.76 9.79 18.09
C LYS A 389 -23.09 8.61 19.03
N ILE A 390 -22.91 7.39 18.55
CA ILE A 390 -23.01 6.18 19.41
C ILE A 390 -21.69 6.12 20.18
N ALA A 391 -21.73 6.57 21.43
CA ALA A 391 -20.61 6.73 22.38
C ALA A 391 -19.60 7.85 22.08
N LYS A 392 -19.14 8.53 23.14
CA LYS A 392 -17.98 9.43 23.07
C LYS A 392 -16.73 8.59 22.76
N VAL A 393 -16.01 8.92 21.68
CA VAL A 393 -14.78 8.21 21.25
C VAL A 393 -13.72 8.10 22.34
N GLU A 394 -13.76 9.00 23.31
CA GLU A 394 -12.89 9.03 24.50
C GLU A 394 -12.95 7.74 25.33
N TYR A 395 -14.05 6.99 25.25
CA TYR A 395 -14.24 5.72 25.96
C TYR A 395 -14.20 4.49 25.04
N LEU A 396 -13.96 4.66 23.74
CA LEU A 396 -13.81 3.52 22.82
C LEU A 396 -12.53 2.76 23.18
N ASP A 397 -12.69 1.45 23.34
CA ASP A 397 -11.61 0.52 23.65
C ASP A 397 -11.51 -0.52 22.52
N PHE A 398 -10.28 -0.77 22.07
CA PHE A 398 -9.97 -1.78 21.06
C PHE A 398 -10.44 -3.20 21.45
N ARG A 399 -10.49 -3.53 22.75
CA ARG A 399 -10.91 -4.85 23.26
C ARG A 399 -12.42 -4.98 23.47
N VAL A 400 -13.06 -3.91 23.94
CA VAL A 400 -14.46 -3.96 24.40
C VAL A 400 -15.43 -3.82 23.23
N SER A 401 -15.07 -3.04 22.21
CA SER A 401 -15.84 -2.91 20.97
C SER A 401 -16.01 -4.23 20.22
N GLN A 402 -15.05 -5.16 20.32
CA GLN A 402 -15.19 -6.53 19.79
C GLN A 402 -16.09 -7.44 20.64
N ARG A 403 -16.33 -7.10 21.92
CA ARG A 403 -17.07 -7.95 22.87
C ARG A 403 -18.54 -7.59 23.02
N LEU A 404 -18.92 -6.34 22.74
CA LEU A 404 -20.28 -5.83 23.00
C LEU A 404 -21.35 -6.26 21.99
N GLY A 405 -21.01 -7.06 20.98
CA GLY A 405 -22.02 -7.60 20.06
C GLY A 405 -22.80 -6.53 19.27
N GLU A 406 -22.30 -5.29 19.19
CA GLU A 406 -22.88 -4.27 18.33
C GLU A 406 -22.78 -4.78 16.88
N VAL A 407 -23.94 -4.94 16.24
CA VAL A 407 -24.00 -5.40 14.85
C VAL A 407 -23.26 -4.37 13.99
N PRO A 408 -22.17 -4.75 13.30
CA PRO A 408 -21.39 -3.82 12.52
C PRO A 408 -22.27 -3.19 11.45
N ARG A 409 -22.10 -1.88 11.27
CA ARG A 409 -22.83 -1.12 10.25
C ARG A 409 -22.41 -1.63 8.87
N LYS A 410 -23.37 -1.74 7.96
CA LYS A 410 -23.09 -2.02 6.55
C LYS A 410 -22.39 -0.84 5.86
N LEU A 411 -21.61 -1.18 4.84
CA LEU A 411 -20.73 -0.27 4.11
C LEU A 411 -21.52 0.80 3.35
N LEU A 412 -21.05 2.04 3.46
CA LEU A 412 -21.53 3.20 2.70
C LEU A 412 -20.53 3.62 1.63
N LEU A 413 -21.02 4.41 0.66
CA LEU A 413 -20.17 5.07 -0.32
C LEU A 413 -19.17 6.04 0.34
N SER A 414 -19.51 6.62 1.50
CA SER A 414 -18.60 7.46 2.29
C SER A 414 -17.36 6.72 2.78
N ASP A 415 -17.46 5.40 2.98
CA ASP A 415 -16.38 4.58 3.54
C ASP A 415 -15.29 4.27 2.49
N LEU A 416 -15.62 4.42 1.19
CA LEU A 416 -14.65 4.34 0.09
C LEU A 416 -13.57 5.41 0.24
N ARG A 417 -13.94 6.62 0.70
CA ARG A 417 -12.99 7.70 0.98
C ARG A 417 -12.01 7.30 2.08
N CYS A 418 -12.46 6.62 3.13
CA CYS A 418 -11.60 6.16 4.22
C CYS A 418 -10.56 5.14 3.72
N ALA A 419 -10.98 4.21 2.85
CA ALA A 419 -10.08 3.26 2.21
C ALA A 419 -9.06 3.96 1.30
N TYR A 420 -9.50 4.95 0.52
CA TYR A 420 -8.60 5.76 -0.32
C TYR A 420 -7.60 6.56 0.53
N PHE A 421 -8.04 7.25 1.59
CA PHE A 421 -7.15 8.00 2.49
C PHE A 421 -6.11 7.10 3.13
N PHE A 422 -6.50 5.88 3.52
CA PHE A 422 -5.56 4.90 4.05
C PHE A 422 -4.47 4.52 3.05
N ILE A 423 -4.83 4.16 1.81
CA ILE A 423 -3.85 3.85 0.75
C ILE A 423 -2.96 5.05 0.48
N PHE A 424 -3.57 6.23 0.35
CA PHE A 424 -2.86 7.47 0.06
C PHE A 424 -1.83 7.81 1.17
N PHE A 425 -2.21 7.68 2.44
CA PHE A 425 -1.29 7.89 3.56
C PHE A 425 -0.21 6.82 3.66
N LEU A 426 -0.49 5.58 3.25
CA LEU A 426 0.53 4.55 3.16
C LEU A 426 1.58 4.91 2.11
N PHE A 427 1.18 5.30 0.90
CA PHE A 427 2.15 5.73 -0.12
C PHE A 427 2.83 7.06 0.25
N THR A 428 2.15 7.98 0.93
CA THR A 428 2.78 9.18 1.50
C THR A 428 3.84 8.82 2.53
N ALA A 429 3.56 7.84 3.40
CA ALA A 429 4.53 7.32 4.37
C ALA A 429 5.73 6.63 3.70
N PHE A 430 5.54 6.03 2.52
CA PHE A 430 6.61 5.39 1.76
C PHE A 430 7.49 6.39 1.01
N PHE A 431 6.90 7.36 0.30
CA PHE A 431 7.63 8.28 -0.58
C PHE A 431 7.95 9.64 0.05
N GLY A 432 7.35 9.96 1.20
CA GLY A 432 7.37 11.30 1.78
C GLY A 432 8.76 11.83 2.12
N THR A 433 9.70 10.97 2.52
CA THR A 433 11.07 11.37 2.86
C THR A 433 12.13 10.81 1.90
N GLY A 434 11.78 9.83 1.07
CA GLY A 434 12.77 9.10 0.27
C GLY A 434 12.20 8.56 -1.04
N ASN A 435 13.04 8.47 -2.06
CA ASN A 435 12.73 7.66 -3.23
C ASN A 435 13.25 6.23 -3.01
N ILE A 436 12.60 5.50 -2.10
CA ILE A 436 12.98 4.14 -1.66
C ILE A 436 12.75 3.09 -2.77
N ALA A 437 12.32 3.50 -3.97
CA ALA A 437 12.11 2.61 -5.11
C ALA A 437 13.39 1.86 -5.54
N SER A 438 14.58 2.31 -5.14
CA SER A 438 15.84 1.57 -5.33
C SER A 438 16.55 1.32 -4.00
N ILE A 439 16.83 0.05 -3.68
CA ILE A 439 17.65 -0.37 -2.53
C ILE A 439 19.03 0.31 -2.51
N ASN A 440 19.50 0.80 -3.66
CA ASN A 440 20.77 1.50 -3.81
C ASN A 440 20.78 2.93 -3.26
N SER A 441 19.64 3.50 -2.87
CA SER A 441 19.57 4.85 -2.29
C SER A 441 19.75 4.88 -0.77
N PHE A 442 20.10 3.76 -0.14
CA PHE A 442 20.27 3.68 1.30
C PHE A 442 21.61 4.24 1.76
N ASP A 443 21.54 5.32 2.53
CA ASP A 443 22.69 5.95 3.18
C ASP A 443 23.11 5.15 4.43
N PRO A 444 24.36 4.63 4.51
CA PRO A 444 24.89 3.97 5.71
C PRO A 444 24.87 4.84 6.97
N SER A 445 24.82 6.16 6.81
CA SER A 445 24.85 7.10 7.93
C SER A 445 23.64 6.99 8.86
N SER A 446 22.53 6.39 8.39
CA SER A 446 21.31 6.19 9.18
C SER A 446 21.44 5.12 10.27
N VAL A 447 22.37 4.16 10.13
CA VAL A 447 22.54 3.05 11.08
C VAL A 447 23.71 3.26 12.05
N LEU A 448 24.40 4.41 11.96
CA LEU A 448 25.61 4.69 12.73
C LEU A 448 25.41 4.66 14.25
N CYS A 449 24.19 4.88 14.74
CA CYS A 449 23.88 4.72 16.18
C CYS A 449 23.98 3.25 16.65
N PHE A 450 23.88 2.28 15.74
CA PHE A 450 23.83 0.85 16.04
C PHE A 450 25.12 0.11 15.68
N LEU A 451 25.72 0.48 14.54
CA LEU A 451 26.91 -0.19 14.01
C LEU A 451 27.69 0.72 13.07
N THR A 452 29.01 0.62 13.15
CA THR A 452 29.96 1.32 12.26
C THR A 452 30.59 0.38 11.23
N VAL A 453 30.67 -0.92 11.55
CA VAL A 453 31.19 -1.95 10.63
C VAL A 453 30.10 -2.35 9.66
N PHE A 454 30.43 -2.34 8.36
CA PHE A 454 29.49 -2.71 7.31
C PHE A 454 29.02 -4.16 7.50
N ASN A 455 27.73 -4.32 7.80
CA ASN A 455 27.05 -5.61 7.82
C ASN A 455 25.77 -5.46 6.99
N PRO A 456 25.75 -5.94 5.73
CA PRO A 456 24.66 -5.67 4.80
C PRO A 456 23.32 -6.22 5.29
N PHE A 457 23.31 -7.34 6.01
CA PHE A 457 22.09 -7.95 6.51
C PHE A 457 21.50 -7.18 7.70
N VAL A 458 22.33 -6.83 8.69
CA VAL A 458 21.85 -6.09 9.87
C VAL A 458 21.48 -4.65 9.50
N MET A 459 22.30 -4.01 8.67
CA MET A 459 22.01 -2.66 8.17
C MET A 459 20.75 -2.66 7.31
N GLY A 460 20.60 -3.63 6.40
CA GLY A 460 19.37 -3.80 5.61
C GLY A 460 18.15 -4.03 6.49
N ALA A 461 18.26 -4.83 7.55
CA ALA A 461 17.20 -5.00 8.53
C ALA A 461 16.82 -3.67 9.21
N LEU A 462 17.78 -2.92 9.78
CA LEU A 462 17.48 -1.64 10.42
C LEU A 462 16.78 -0.64 9.46
N MET A 463 17.17 -0.62 8.18
CA MET A 463 16.51 0.19 7.16
C MET A 463 15.08 -0.29 6.86
N MET A 464 14.85 -1.60 6.79
CA MET A 464 13.49 -2.14 6.66
C MET A 464 12.61 -1.75 7.87
N TRP A 465 13.16 -1.74 9.08
CA TRP A 465 12.45 -1.26 10.27
C TRP A 465 12.15 0.23 10.21
N LYS A 466 13.08 1.06 9.71
CA LYS A 466 12.85 2.50 9.49
C LYS A 466 11.64 2.74 8.58
N ILE A 467 11.52 1.98 7.50
CA ILE A 467 10.39 2.05 6.55
C ILE A 467 9.09 1.54 7.21
N LEU A 468 9.19 0.49 8.04
CA LEU A 468 8.04 -0.14 8.68
C LEU A 468 7.34 0.77 9.71
N VAL A 469 8.09 1.64 10.41
CA VAL A 469 7.56 2.47 11.50
C VAL A 469 6.39 3.39 11.07
N PRO A 470 6.52 4.24 10.02
CA PRO A 470 5.40 5.02 9.50
C PRO A 470 4.19 4.17 9.06
N PHE A 471 4.43 3.01 8.45
CA PHE A 471 3.35 2.10 8.04
C PHE A 471 2.60 1.51 9.22
N MET A 472 3.31 1.12 10.28
CA MET A 472 2.71 0.64 11.52
C MET A 472 1.86 1.73 12.17
N LEU A 473 2.29 2.99 12.15
CA LEU A 473 1.48 4.12 12.63
C LEU A 473 0.18 4.25 11.82
N VAL A 474 0.27 4.36 10.49
CA VAL A 474 -0.90 4.56 9.60
C VAL A 474 -1.89 3.39 9.73
N THR A 475 -1.40 2.15 9.81
CA THR A 475 -2.26 0.95 9.96
C THR A 475 -2.90 0.83 11.33
N CYS A 476 -2.21 1.20 12.42
CA CYS A 476 -2.83 1.29 13.76
C CYS A 476 -3.94 2.34 13.78
N MET A 477 -3.71 3.48 13.13
CA MET A 477 -4.70 4.55 13.00
C MET A 477 -5.90 4.14 12.15
N PHE A 478 -5.68 3.41 11.06
CA PHE A 478 -6.76 2.84 10.25
C PHE A 478 -7.62 1.84 11.03
N ASN A 479 -6.99 1.01 11.87
CA ASN A 479 -7.74 0.12 12.77
C ASN A 479 -8.62 0.90 13.77
N ALA A 480 -8.15 2.08 14.20
CA ALA A 480 -8.92 3.00 15.03
C ALA A 480 -10.09 3.67 14.27
N VAL A 481 -9.85 4.14 13.04
CA VAL A 481 -10.88 4.72 12.18
C VAL A 481 -12.00 3.72 11.91
N HIS A 482 -11.65 2.47 11.63
CA HIS A 482 -12.60 1.36 11.52
C HIS A 482 -13.55 1.26 12.73
N LEU A 483 -13.02 1.41 13.95
CA LEU A 483 -13.83 1.39 15.19
C LEU A 483 -14.70 2.65 15.31
N CYS A 484 -14.18 3.81 14.92
CA CYS A 484 -14.93 5.06 14.94
C CYS A 484 -16.11 5.07 13.95
N VAL A 485 -15.95 4.45 12.79
CA VAL A 485 -17.00 4.37 11.76
C VAL A 485 -17.95 3.17 12.01
N ASN A 486 -17.54 2.21 12.83
CA ASN A 486 -18.27 0.97 13.15
C ASN A 486 -18.59 0.12 11.91
N VAL A 487 -17.62 0.01 11.00
CA VAL A 487 -17.70 -0.79 9.76
C VAL A 487 -16.84 -2.05 9.97
N PRO A 488 -17.20 -3.23 9.44
CA PRO A 488 -16.41 -4.43 9.68
C PRO A 488 -15.04 -4.34 8.99
N THR A 489 -13.97 -4.72 9.69
CA THR A 489 -12.60 -4.58 9.16
C THR A 489 -12.37 -5.35 7.86
N GLN A 490 -13.07 -6.47 7.68
CA GLN A 490 -13.01 -7.27 6.44
C GLN A 490 -13.46 -6.45 5.23
N SER A 491 -14.51 -5.65 5.36
CA SER A 491 -15.05 -4.85 4.26
C SER A 491 -14.10 -3.74 3.81
N LEU A 492 -13.52 -3.00 4.78
CA LEU A 492 -12.52 -1.98 4.51
C LEU A 492 -11.26 -2.58 3.89
N PHE A 493 -10.84 -3.76 4.35
CA PHE A 493 -9.73 -4.48 3.74
C PHE A 493 -10.02 -4.87 2.28
N LEU A 494 -11.22 -5.40 1.99
CA LEU A 494 -11.62 -5.73 0.62
C LEU A 494 -11.68 -4.49 -0.29
N LEU A 495 -12.08 -3.33 0.22
CA LEU A 495 -12.00 -2.07 -0.53
C LEU A 495 -10.56 -1.70 -0.86
N VAL A 496 -9.67 -1.80 0.11
CA VAL A 496 -8.25 -1.47 -0.08
C VAL A 496 -7.60 -2.43 -1.08
N LEU A 497 -7.94 -3.72 -1.00
CA LEU A 497 -7.51 -4.74 -1.95
C LEU A 497 -7.97 -4.39 -3.37
N LEU A 498 -9.26 -4.05 -3.56
CA LEU A 498 -9.82 -3.69 -4.85
C LEU A 498 -9.10 -2.48 -5.47
N MET A 499 -8.88 -1.42 -4.69
CA MET A 499 -8.16 -0.23 -5.14
C MET A 499 -6.70 -0.54 -5.50
N SER A 500 -6.04 -1.40 -4.73
CA SER A 500 -4.64 -1.81 -4.98
C SER A 500 -4.53 -2.69 -6.23
N ASP A 501 -5.51 -3.56 -6.49
CA ASP A 501 -5.56 -4.41 -7.70
C ASP A 501 -5.75 -3.57 -8.97
N VAL A 502 -6.53 -2.49 -8.90
CA VAL A 502 -6.66 -1.50 -10.01
C VAL A 502 -5.32 -0.83 -10.29
N MET A 503 -4.60 -0.41 -9.24
CA MET A 503 -3.25 0.16 -9.41
C MET A 503 -2.26 -0.86 -9.98
N ALA A 504 -2.30 -2.11 -9.51
CA ALA A 504 -1.44 -3.17 -10.02
C ALA A 504 -1.66 -3.42 -11.51
N LEU A 505 -2.91 -3.44 -11.96
CA LEU A 505 -3.24 -3.56 -13.37
C LEU A 505 -2.74 -2.36 -14.20
N ASN A 506 -2.80 -1.13 -13.68
CA ASN A 506 -2.20 0.02 -14.36
C ASN A 506 -0.67 -0.15 -14.48
N PHE A 507 0.02 -0.48 -13.38
CA PHE A 507 1.46 -0.70 -13.42
C PHE A 507 1.87 -1.83 -14.36
N PHE A 508 1.06 -2.88 -14.51
CA PHE A 508 1.31 -3.94 -15.48
C PHE A 508 1.46 -3.40 -16.91
N PHE A 509 0.65 -2.41 -17.31
CA PHE A 509 0.76 -1.75 -18.61
C PHE A 509 1.92 -0.76 -18.70
N LEU A 510 2.41 -0.25 -17.56
CA LEU A 510 3.54 0.67 -17.49
C LEU A 510 4.91 -0.02 -17.47
N VAL A 511 4.96 -1.35 -17.33
CA VAL A 511 6.23 -2.11 -17.40
C VAL A 511 6.86 -1.97 -18.77
N ARG A 512 8.13 -1.53 -18.81
CA ARG A 512 8.90 -1.33 -20.04
C ARG A 512 9.89 -2.45 -20.27
N ASP A 513 10.01 -2.89 -21.51
CA ASP A 513 10.98 -3.87 -22.03
C ASP A 513 12.07 -3.22 -22.89
N TYR A 514 12.09 -1.88 -22.95
CA TYR A 514 13.02 -1.08 -23.75
C TYR A 514 13.51 0.14 -22.94
N GLY A 515 14.61 0.74 -23.40
CA GLY A 515 15.25 1.87 -22.74
C GLY A 515 16.51 1.47 -21.98
N SER A 516 16.96 2.33 -21.07
CA SER A 516 18.11 2.03 -20.21
C SER A 516 17.81 0.88 -19.25
N TRP A 517 18.85 0.14 -18.82
CA TRP A 517 18.70 -0.89 -17.77
C TRP A 517 18.07 -0.36 -16.48
N LEU A 518 18.33 0.92 -16.18
CA LEU A 518 17.74 1.61 -15.03
C LEU A 518 16.23 1.83 -15.23
N GLU A 519 15.79 2.27 -16.41
CA GLU A 519 14.35 2.45 -16.72
C GLU A 519 13.59 1.12 -16.70
N ILE A 520 14.17 0.06 -17.27
CA ILE A 520 13.58 -1.27 -17.24
C ILE A 520 13.47 -1.75 -15.79
N GLY A 521 14.58 -1.67 -15.03
CA GLY A 521 14.63 -2.09 -13.63
C GLY A 521 13.64 -1.32 -12.75
N THR A 522 13.55 0.00 -12.91
CA THR A 522 12.61 0.84 -12.13
C THR A 522 11.16 0.52 -12.46
N SER A 523 10.81 0.31 -13.74
CA SER A 523 9.44 -0.07 -14.12
C SER A 523 9.01 -1.42 -13.51
N ILE A 524 9.93 -2.39 -13.48
CA ILE A 524 9.69 -3.70 -12.85
C ILE A 524 9.58 -3.54 -11.33
N SER A 525 10.48 -2.77 -10.71
CA SER A 525 10.45 -2.51 -9.27
C SER A 525 9.14 -1.84 -8.85
N HIS A 526 8.62 -0.87 -9.60
CA HIS A 526 7.33 -0.22 -9.30
C HIS A 526 6.19 -1.24 -9.29
N TYR A 527 6.11 -2.11 -10.29
CA TYR A 527 5.10 -3.17 -10.34
C TYR A 527 5.23 -4.15 -9.16
N VAL A 528 6.46 -4.58 -8.85
CA VAL A 528 6.72 -5.49 -7.71
C VAL A 528 6.39 -4.83 -6.38
N ILE A 529 6.68 -3.54 -6.20
CA ILE A 529 6.36 -2.79 -4.98
C ILE A 529 4.85 -2.77 -4.73
N VAL A 530 4.03 -2.48 -5.75
CA VAL A 530 2.56 -2.47 -5.60
C VAL A 530 2.01 -3.87 -5.31
N MET A 531 2.49 -4.89 -6.01
CA MET A 531 2.07 -6.28 -5.74
C MET A 531 2.49 -6.75 -4.34
N ALA A 532 3.71 -6.42 -3.91
CA ALA A 532 4.21 -6.73 -2.58
C ALA A 532 3.47 -5.94 -1.49
N ALA A 533 3.07 -4.70 -1.77
CA ALA A 533 2.31 -3.86 -0.85
C ALA A 533 0.98 -4.53 -0.46
N ILE A 534 0.30 -5.23 -1.38
CA ILE A 534 -0.95 -5.96 -1.07
C ILE A 534 -0.72 -7.06 -0.01
N ILE A 535 0.33 -7.87 -0.19
CA ILE A 535 0.67 -8.94 0.76
C ILE A 535 1.11 -8.34 2.09
N PHE A 536 1.97 -7.33 2.02
CA PHE A 536 2.53 -6.67 3.17
C PHE A 536 1.46 -5.92 3.99
N LEU A 537 0.44 -5.36 3.35
CA LEU A 537 -0.70 -4.74 4.02
C LEU A 537 -1.47 -5.72 4.91
N ASN A 538 -1.67 -6.96 4.44
CA ASN A 538 -2.33 -8.00 5.25
C ASN A 538 -1.55 -8.31 6.52
N VAL A 539 -0.22 -8.42 6.38
CA VAL A 539 0.69 -8.65 7.51
C VAL A 539 0.62 -7.47 8.46
N LEU A 540 0.76 -6.24 7.95
CA LEU A 540 0.68 -5.00 8.73
C LEU A 540 -0.64 -4.88 9.50
N LEU A 541 -1.78 -5.19 8.88
CA LEU A 541 -3.08 -5.15 9.54
C LEU A 541 -3.20 -6.20 10.66
N THR A 542 -2.57 -7.35 10.48
CA THR A 542 -2.54 -8.39 11.53
C THR A 542 -1.67 -7.94 12.69
N VAL A 543 -0.46 -7.43 12.41
CA VAL A 543 0.46 -6.94 13.44
C VAL A 543 -0.12 -5.72 14.16
N SER A 544 -0.76 -4.79 13.43
CA SER A 544 -1.38 -3.61 14.04
C SER A 544 -2.51 -3.98 14.98
N ARG A 545 -3.34 -4.97 14.65
CA ARG A 545 -4.37 -5.51 15.57
C ARG A 545 -3.77 -6.12 16.82
N VAL A 546 -2.67 -6.85 16.70
CA VAL A 546 -1.95 -7.36 17.88
C VAL A 546 -1.48 -6.19 18.73
N PHE A 547 -0.85 -5.18 18.12
CA PHE A 547 -0.31 -4.02 18.83
C PHE A 547 -1.39 -3.17 19.50
N THR A 548 -2.56 -2.99 18.88
CA THR A 548 -3.67 -2.23 19.45
C THR A 548 -4.42 -3.04 20.51
N ASN A 549 -4.68 -4.34 20.28
CA ASN A 549 -5.58 -5.13 21.12
C ASN A 549 -4.84 -5.87 22.25
N PHE A 550 -3.54 -6.14 22.14
CA PHE A 550 -2.80 -6.92 23.13
C PHE A 550 -2.20 -6.05 24.23
N GLN A 551 -2.63 -6.26 25.47
CA GLN A 551 -2.14 -5.54 26.64
C GLN A 551 -1.46 -6.50 27.60
N ILE A 552 -0.22 -6.17 28.00
CA ILE A 552 0.50 -6.87 29.05
C ILE A 552 0.04 -6.34 30.40
N ARG A 553 -0.54 -7.22 31.23
CA ARG A 553 -0.89 -6.90 32.62
C ARG A 553 0.23 -7.39 33.53
N LEU A 554 0.95 -6.46 34.14
CA LEU A 554 1.78 -6.76 35.30
C LEU A 554 0.82 -7.15 36.44
N SER A 555 0.91 -8.40 36.92
CA SER A 555 0.04 -8.97 37.96
C SER A 555 0.29 -8.37 39.36
N ARG A 556 -0.73 -8.52 40.22
CA ARG A 556 -0.96 -8.07 41.63
C ARG A 556 -1.65 -6.71 41.75
N SER A 557 -2.77 -6.55 42.45
CA SER A 557 -3.24 -7.21 43.69
C SER A 557 -4.68 -7.74 43.58
N ARG A 558 -5.00 -8.71 44.45
CA ARG A 558 -6.33 -9.27 44.71
C ARG A 558 -7.38 -8.16 44.79
N ASP A 559 -8.38 -8.22 43.91
CA ASP A 559 -9.70 -7.71 44.26
C ASP A 559 -10.23 -8.61 45.39
N THR A 560 -9.90 -8.27 46.63
CA THR A 560 -10.73 -8.67 47.76
C THR A 560 -12.02 -7.86 47.65
N GLY A 561 -12.94 -8.34 46.83
CA GLY A 561 -14.33 -7.97 46.92
C GLY A 561 -14.83 -8.39 48.30
N LYS A 562 -14.91 -7.43 49.20
CA LYS A 562 -15.90 -7.48 50.27
C LYS A 562 -17.25 -7.37 49.57
N GLU A 563 -17.92 -8.50 49.42
CA GLU A 563 -19.38 -8.52 49.43
C GLU A 563 -19.81 -8.06 50.83
N GLN A 564 -20.40 -6.87 50.92
CA GLN A 564 -21.45 -6.50 51.87
C GLN A 564 -22.25 -5.35 51.26
#